data_AF-A0A349B9U0-F1
#
_entry.id   AF-A0A349B9U0-F1
#
_cell.length_a   1.000
_cell.length_b   1.000
_cell.length_c   1.000
_cell.angle_alpha   90.00
_cell.angle_beta   90.00
_cell.angle_gamma   90.00
#
_symmetry.space_group_name_H-M   'P 1'
#
loop_
_entity.id
_entity.type
_entity.pdbx_description
1 polymer ?
#
loop_
_entity_poly.entity_id
_entity_poly.type
_entity_poly.pdbx_seq_one_letter_code
_entity_poly.pdbx_strand_id
1 'polypeptide(L)'
;DFSHFEAVTPEQIAEIEDLANHEILANPEARHYETSMEEARALGAIAFFGDKYGERVRVLEAGPNSIELCGGTHVSRLGDIGPVKIVSETSIGSNLRRIEAVAGTGP
;
A
#
# COMPACT_ATOMS: atom_id res chain seq x y z
N ASP A 1 1.20 -6.12 7.45
CA ASP A 1 1.01 -7.57 7.59
C ASP A 1 0.49 -8.14 6.30
N PHE A 2 0.90 -9.34 5.92
CA PHE A 2 0.50 -9.99 4.67
C PHE A 2 0.54 -11.52 4.81
N SER A 3 -0.23 -12.19 3.95
CA SER A 3 -0.25 -13.65 3.89
C SER A 3 0.89 -14.18 3.05
N HIS A 4 1.80 -14.93 3.68
CA HIS A 4 2.93 -15.57 2.99
C HIS A 4 3.42 -16.76 3.82
N PHE A 5 3.80 -17.84 3.13
CA PHE A 5 4.02 -19.16 3.76
C PHE A 5 5.42 -19.31 4.37
N GLU A 6 6.39 -18.52 3.92
CA GLU A 6 7.77 -18.59 4.36
C GLU A 6 8.33 -17.23 4.78
N ALA A 7 9.55 -17.21 5.31
CA ALA A 7 10.24 -15.97 5.58
C ALA A 7 10.67 -15.32 4.26
N VAL A 8 10.50 -14.00 4.17
CA VAL A 8 10.98 -13.24 3.02
C VAL A 8 12.51 -13.22 3.08
N THR A 9 13.18 -13.60 2.00
CA THR A 9 14.64 -13.64 1.99
C THR A 9 15.22 -12.22 1.98
N PRO A 10 16.48 -12.02 2.40
CA PRO A 10 17.13 -10.71 2.31
C PRO A 10 17.08 -10.10 0.90
N GLU A 11 17.21 -10.92 -0.14
CA GLU A 11 17.14 -10.49 -1.53
C GLU A 11 15.72 -10.03 -1.91
N GLN A 12 14.69 -10.75 -1.49
CA GLN A 12 13.30 -10.35 -1.70
C GLN A 12 12.94 -9.09 -0.92
N ILE A 13 13.48 -8.90 0.30
CA ILE A 13 13.31 -7.66 1.07
C ILE A 13 13.90 -6.48 0.28
N ALA A 14 15.10 -6.64 -0.28
CA ALA A 14 15.72 -5.62 -1.11
C ALA A 14 14.89 -5.31 -2.37
N GLU A 15 14.38 -6.35 -3.05
CA GLU A 15 13.51 -6.17 -4.22
C GLU A 15 12.21 -5.43 -3.88
N ILE A 16 11.57 -5.76 -2.76
CA ILE A 16 10.35 -5.07 -2.29
C ILE A 16 10.65 -3.60 -2.00
N GLU A 17 11.76 -3.31 -1.31
CA GLU A 17 12.18 -1.93 -1.02
C GLU A 17 12.48 -1.15 -2.30
N ASP A 18 13.19 -1.76 -3.26
CA ASP A 18 13.51 -1.15 -4.55
C ASP A 18 12.26 -0.87 -5.38
N LEU A 19 11.31 -1.80 -5.42
CA LEU A 19 10.03 -1.63 -6.12
C LEU A 19 9.21 -0.48 -5.52
N ALA A 20 9.09 -0.42 -4.19
CA ALA A 20 8.37 0.64 -3.52
C ALA A 20 9.01 2.01 -3.78
N ASN A 21 10.33 2.11 -3.69
CA ASN A 21 11.05 3.34 -3.97
C ASN A 21 11.00 3.72 -5.45
N HIS A 22 10.94 2.76 -6.38
CA HIS A 22 10.77 3.04 -7.80
C HIS A 22 9.44 3.74 -8.08
N GLU A 23 8.33 3.25 -7.52
CA GLU A 23 7.01 3.88 -7.65
C GLU A 23 6.97 5.28 -7.03
N ILE A 24 7.61 5.46 -5.88
CA ILE A 24 7.73 6.77 -5.22
C ILE A 24 8.50 7.75 -6.10
N LEU A 25 9.64 7.34 -6.65
CA LEU A 25 10.49 8.18 -7.49
C LEU A 25 9.87 8.49 -8.86
N ALA A 26 9.06 7.58 -9.41
CA ALA A 26 8.25 7.85 -10.60
C ALA A 26 7.24 8.99 -10.35
N ASN A 27 6.93 9.25 -9.08
CA ASN A 27 6.16 10.39 -8.59
C ASN A 27 4.79 10.59 -9.31
N PRO A 28 3.98 9.54 -9.52
CA PRO A 28 2.65 9.70 -10.06
C PRO A 28 1.74 10.46 -9.07
N GLU A 29 0.63 10.96 -9.58
CA GLU A 29 -0.41 11.58 -8.76
C GLU A 29 -1.03 10.55 -7.81
N ALA A 30 -1.31 10.98 -6.58
CA ALA A 30 -2.12 10.24 -5.62
C ALA A 30 -3.48 10.94 -5.52
N ARG A 31 -4.51 10.35 -6.14
CA ARG A 31 -5.85 10.93 -6.23
C ARG A 31 -6.85 10.14 -5.43
N HIS A 32 -7.85 10.82 -4.89
CA HIS A 32 -8.96 10.17 -4.19
C HIS A 32 -10.29 10.82 -4.53
N TYR A 33 -11.34 10.02 -4.53
CA TYR A 33 -12.70 10.48 -4.87
C TYR A 33 -13.74 9.52 -4.28
N GLU A 34 -14.98 10.00 -4.15
CA GLU A 34 -16.11 9.19 -3.71
C GLU A 34 -16.86 8.61 -4.91
N THR A 35 -17.21 7.32 -4.84
CA THR A 35 -17.92 6.60 -5.92
C THR A 35 -18.77 5.48 -5.31
N SER A 36 -19.54 4.75 -6.12
CA SER A 36 -20.27 3.57 -5.64
C SER A 36 -19.35 2.38 -5.34
N MET A 37 -19.75 1.50 -4.44
CA MET A 37 -19.05 0.23 -4.18
C MET A 37 -18.89 -0.63 -5.45
N GLU A 38 -19.87 -0.60 -6.34
CA GLU A 38 -19.83 -1.34 -7.61
C GLU A 38 -18.73 -0.81 -8.53
N GLU A 39 -18.66 0.51 -8.75
CA GLU A 39 -17.62 1.14 -9.56
C GLU A 39 -16.23 0.91 -8.97
N ALA A 40 -16.09 1.04 -7.65
CA ALA A 40 -14.82 0.80 -6.96
C ALA A 40 -14.32 -0.64 -7.16
N ARG A 41 -15.21 -1.63 -7.08
CA ARG A 41 -14.88 -3.03 -7.37
C ARG A 41 -14.50 -3.25 -8.83
N ALA A 42 -15.19 -2.59 -9.76
CA ALA A 42 -14.87 -2.67 -11.18
C ALA A 42 -13.47 -2.09 -11.50
N LEU A 43 -13.02 -1.11 -10.72
CA LEU A 43 -11.66 -0.55 -10.79
C LEU A 43 -10.58 -1.44 -10.15
N GLY A 44 -10.96 -2.54 -9.51
CA GLY A 44 -10.04 -3.42 -8.80
C GLY A 44 -9.62 -2.90 -7.42
N ALA A 45 -10.38 -1.97 -6.82
CA ALA A 45 -10.04 -1.42 -5.52
C ALA A 45 -10.03 -2.51 -4.44
N ILE A 46 -8.92 -2.60 -3.70
CA ILE A 46 -8.79 -3.53 -2.58
C ILE A 46 -9.55 -2.99 -1.37
N ALA A 47 -10.38 -3.84 -0.77
CA ALA A 47 -11.19 -3.53 0.40
C ALA A 47 -10.70 -4.30 1.63
N PHE A 48 -9.82 -3.69 2.44
CA PHE A 48 -9.22 -4.35 3.61
C PHE A 48 -10.21 -4.70 4.74
N PHE A 49 -11.35 -4.00 4.83
CA PHE A 49 -12.31 -4.12 5.94
C PHE A 49 -13.69 -4.69 5.55
N GLY A 50 -13.79 -5.38 4.40
CA GLY A 50 -14.95 -6.20 4.03
C GLY A 50 -16.30 -5.50 4.20
N ASP A 51 -17.21 -6.12 4.97
CA ASP A 51 -18.63 -5.74 5.14
C ASP A 51 -18.88 -4.41 5.86
N LYS A 52 -17.83 -3.68 6.26
CA LYS A 52 -17.97 -2.40 6.97
C LYS A 52 -18.23 -1.21 6.04
N TYR A 53 -18.08 -1.39 4.73
CA TYR A 53 -18.25 -0.32 3.77
C TYR A 53 -19.71 -0.18 3.32
N GLY A 54 -20.20 1.07 3.27
CA GLY A 54 -21.52 1.38 2.73
C GLY A 54 -21.56 1.41 1.20
N GLU A 55 -22.68 1.86 0.63
CA GLU A 55 -22.88 1.95 -0.82
C GLU A 55 -21.99 3.01 -1.49
N ARG A 56 -21.69 4.11 -0.79
CA ARG A 56 -20.72 5.12 -1.20
C ARG A 56 -19.40 4.90 -0.46
N VAL A 57 -18.32 4.84 -1.22
CA VAL A 57 -16.96 4.61 -0.70
C VAL A 57 -15.99 5.64 -1.27
N ARG A 58 -14.88 5.85 -0.56
CA ARG A 58 -13.77 6.68 -1.03
C ARG A 58 -12.66 5.77 -1.57
N VAL A 59 -12.38 5.93 -2.86
CA VAL A 59 -11.28 5.26 -3.55
C VAL A 59 -10.03 6.14 -3.45
N LEU A 60 -8.90 5.52 -3.15
CA LEU A 60 -7.57 6.09 -3.29
C LEU A 60 -6.85 5.36 -4.43
N GLU A 61 -6.32 6.12 -5.36
CA GLU A 61 -5.40 5.66 -6.39
C GLU A 61 -4.03 6.30 -6.13
N ALA A 62 -3.07 5.47 -5.72
CA ALA A 62 -1.70 5.84 -5.41
C ALA A 62 -0.80 5.32 -6.53
N GLY A 63 -0.74 6.07 -7.64
CA GLY A 63 -0.11 5.59 -8.86
C GLY A 63 -0.89 4.47 -9.56
N PRO A 64 -0.31 3.86 -10.61
CA PRO A 64 -1.01 2.89 -11.45
C PRO A 64 -1.20 1.52 -10.78
N ASN A 65 -0.41 1.23 -9.75
CA ASN A 65 -0.28 -0.11 -9.18
C ASN A 65 -0.97 -0.27 -7.80
N SER A 66 -1.54 0.80 -7.25
CA SER A 66 -2.18 0.77 -5.92
C SER A 66 -3.53 1.48 -5.94
N ILE A 67 -4.60 0.69 -5.90
CA ILE A 67 -5.99 1.17 -5.82
C ILE A 67 -6.69 0.51 -4.64
N GLU A 68 -7.19 1.30 -3.70
CA GLU A 68 -7.79 0.79 -2.46
C GLU A 68 -8.96 1.65 -1.97
N LEU A 69 -9.78 1.09 -1.08
CA LEU A 69 -10.75 1.85 -0.30
C LEU A 69 -10.06 2.43 0.94
N CYS A 70 -9.89 3.75 1.00
CA CYS A 70 -9.22 4.41 2.11
C CYS A 70 -9.84 5.75 2.51
N GLY A 71 -10.09 5.91 3.81
CA GLY A 71 -10.62 7.13 4.42
C GLY A 71 -9.55 8.09 4.98
N GLY A 72 -8.27 7.75 4.87
CA GLY A 72 -7.17 8.49 5.49
C GLY A 72 -6.79 9.81 4.79
N THR A 73 -5.84 10.53 5.37
CA THR A 73 -5.16 11.65 4.70
C THR A 73 -4.00 11.11 3.88
N HIS A 74 -3.82 11.63 2.67
CA HIS A 74 -2.79 11.17 1.74
C HIS A 74 -2.02 12.36 1.16
N VAL A 75 -0.81 12.08 0.71
CA VAL A 75 0.00 12.98 -0.13
C VAL A 75 -0.71 13.28 -1.46
N SER A 76 -0.29 14.35 -2.15
CA SER A 76 -0.82 14.67 -3.48
C SER A 76 -0.09 13.93 -4.60
N ARG A 77 1.18 13.57 -4.38
CA ARG A 77 1.96 12.73 -5.29
C ARG A 77 2.83 11.76 -4.49
N LEU A 78 3.17 10.60 -5.07
CA LEU A 78 3.93 9.59 -4.32
C LEU A 78 5.33 10.07 -3.91
N GLY A 79 5.96 10.95 -4.70
CA GLY A 79 7.28 11.49 -4.38
C GLY A 79 7.30 12.30 -3.08
N ASP A 80 6.16 12.82 -2.62
CA ASP A 80 6.03 13.55 -1.35
C ASP A 80 6.23 12.63 -0.12
N ILE A 81 6.15 11.30 -0.31
CA ILE A 81 6.40 10.31 0.75
C ILE A 81 7.87 10.31 1.16
N GLY A 82 8.78 10.59 0.22
CA GLY A 82 10.22 10.38 0.40
C GLY A 82 10.60 8.89 0.39
N PRO A 83 11.89 8.56 0.62
CA PRO A 83 12.36 7.18 0.58
C PRO A 83 11.66 6.32 1.63
N VAL A 84 11.41 5.06 1.29
CA VAL A 84 10.92 4.03 2.21
C VAL A 84 12.06 3.08 2.53
N LYS A 85 12.22 2.76 3.82
CA LYS A 85 13.21 1.80 4.32
C LYS A 85 12.52 0.72 5.14
N ILE A 86 12.72 -0.54 4.76
CA ILE A 86 12.31 -1.69 5.55
C ILE A 86 13.28 -1.85 6.72
N VAL A 87 12.74 -1.87 7.95
CA VAL A 87 13.53 -1.97 9.20
C VAL A 87 13.51 -3.38 9.78
N SER A 88 12.44 -4.14 9.54
CA SER A 88 12.34 -5.51 10.03
C SER A 88 11.37 -6.33 9.19
N GLU A 89 11.57 -7.65 9.24
CA GLU A 89 10.63 -8.64 8.73
C GLU A 89 10.51 -9.76 9.76
N THR A 90 9.29 -10.19 10.09
CA THR A 90 9.06 -11.21 11.13
C THR A 90 7.80 -12.04 10.90
N SER A 91 7.78 -13.24 11.48
CA SER A 91 6.60 -14.09 11.57
C SER A 91 5.69 -13.61 12.70
N ILE A 92 4.38 -13.49 12.41
CA ILE A 92 3.37 -13.12 13.43
C ILE A 92 2.28 -14.20 13.60
N GLY A 93 2.43 -15.36 12.97
CA GLY A 93 1.49 -16.46 13.03
C GLY A 93 1.64 -17.41 11.84
N SER A 94 0.82 -18.45 11.79
CA SER A 94 0.80 -19.38 10.65
C SER A 94 0.44 -18.63 9.37
N ASN A 95 1.33 -18.70 8.38
CA ASN A 95 1.19 -18.06 7.06
C ASN A 95 1.00 -16.54 7.09
N LEU A 96 1.46 -15.87 8.16
CA LEU A 96 1.36 -14.42 8.31
C LEU A 96 2.73 -13.81 8.62
N ARG A 97 3.09 -12.80 7.82
CA ARG A 97 4.34 -12.06 7.92
C ARG A 97 4.08 -10.59 8.17
N ARG A 98 5.03 -9.92 8.79
CA ARG A 98 5.03 -8.47 9.04
C ARG A 98 6.32 -7.87 8.51
N ILE A 99 6.19 -6.85 7.67
CA ILE A 99 7.24 -5.91 7.34
C ILE A 99 6.98 -4.64 8.16
N GLU A 100 8.00 -4.18 8.87
CA GLU A 100 8.02 -2.83 9.45
C GLU A 100 8.90 -1.95 8.58
N ALA A 101 8.44 -0.73 8.29
CA ALA A 101 9.15 0.21 7.45
C ALA A 101 8.95 1.66 7.93
N VAL A 102 9.90 2.53 7.60
CA VAL A 102 9.85 3.98 7.82
C VAL A 102 9.87 4.72 6.49
N ALA A 103 9.29 5.92 6.44
CA ALA A 103 9.22 6.76 5.25
C ALA A 103 9.61 8.21 5.56
N GLY A 104 10.05 8.96 4.54
CA GLY A 104 10.36 10.39 4.65
C GLY A 104 11.82 10.64 5.01
N THR A 105 12.06 11.47 6.03
CA THR A 105 13.41 11.63 6.60
C THR A 105 13.73 10.39 7.45
N GLY A 106 14.11 9.30 6.78
CA GLY A 106 14.62 8.11 7.44
C GLY A 106 15.83 8.44 8.34
N PRO A 107 16.17 7.56 9.30
CA PRO A 107 17.40 7.68 10.09
C PRO A 107 18.66 7.64 9.24
#